data_AF-A0A3B1B7G3-F1
#
_entry.id   AF-A0A3B1B7G3-F1
#
_cell.length_a   1.000
_cell.length_b   1.000
_cell.length_c   1.000
_cell.angle_alpha   90.00
_cell.angle_beta   90.00
_cell.angle_gamma   90.00
#
_symmetry.space_group_name_H-M   'P 1'
#
loop_
_entity.id
_entity.type
_entity.pdbx_description
1 polymer ?
#
loop_
_entity_poly.entity_id
_entity_poly.type
_entity_poly.pdbx_seq_one_letter_code
_entity_poly.pdbx_strand_id
1 'polypeptide(L)'
;MVESITLDLDKNLIKGDELKKCARLNNRKYDEIGISPKELENYIDQGWSLKREDVKSSRITRNKDHEELLRDRFWMLLFRMGYPKLSIKPLHIEYSREDGSTGKRLFLLLRQIMKRCF
;
A
#
# COMPACT_ATOMS: atom_id res chain seq x y z
N MET A 1 -17.11 18.97 22.20
CA MET A 1 -16.48 19.51 20.97
C MET A 1 -15.54 18.42 20.46
N VAL A 2 -15.87 17.78 19.33
CA VAL A 2 -15.00 16.75 18.73
C VAL A 2 -14.06 17.49 17.80
N GLU A 3 -12.78 17.60 18.18
CA GLU A 3 -11.75 18.17 17.32
C GLU A 3 -11.63 17.31 16.07
N SER A 4 -12.08 17.86 14.94
CA SER A 4 -11.90 17.23 13.64
C SER A 4 -10.41 17.28 13.29
N ILE A 5 -9.74 16.15 13.39
CA ILE A 5 -8.37 15.97 12.86
C ILE A 5 -8.46 16.15 11.34
N THR A 6 -8.05 17.31 10.83
CA THR A 6 -7.80 17.56 9.42
C THR A 6 -6.58 16.74 9.00
N LEU A 7 -6.78 15.44 8.77
CA LEU A 7 -5.80 14.59 8.12
C LEU A 7 -5.63 15.10 6.68
N ASP A 8 -4.42 15.57 6.34
CA ASP A 8 -3.99 15.90 4.99
C ASP A 8 -4.02 14.64 4.09
N LEU A 9 -5.23 14.24 3.71
CA LEU A 9 -5.53 13.02 2.96
C LEU A 9 -5.02 13.09 1.51
N ASP A 10 -4.78 14.28 0.98
CA ASP A 10 -4.40 14.50 -0.41
C ASP A 10 -2.92 14.16 -0.70
N LYS A 11 -2.05 14.15 0.31
CA LYS A 11 -0.60 13.91 0.11
C LYS A 11 -0.27 12.47 -0.33
N ASN A 12 -1.13 11.50 -0.02
CA ASN A 12 -0.90 10.08 -0.33
C ASN A 12 -1.67 9.58 -1.56
N LEU A 13 -2.35 10.46 -2.29
CA LEU A 13 -3.16 10.11 -3.46
C LEU A 13 -2.36 10.23 -4.75
N ILE A 14 -2.34 9.15 -5.53
CA ILE A 14 -1.75 9.13 -6.87
C ILE A 14 -2.79 9.30 -7.97
N LYS A 15 -2.33 9.79 -9.12
CA LYS A 15 -3.17 10.11 -10.28
C LYS A 15 -2.51 9.68 -11.58
N GLY A 16 -3.31 9.56 -12.64
CA GLY A 16 -2.81 9.38 -14.01
C GLY A 16 -1.95 8.12 -14.18
N ASP A 17 -0.76 8.29 -14.76
CA ASP A 17 0.11 7.15 -15.12
C ASP A 17 0.71 6.42 -13.93
N GLU A 18 0.77 7.05 -12.76
CA GLU A 18 1.20 6.40 -11.52
C GLU A 18 0.20 5.33 -11.08
N LEU A 19 -1.10 5.55 -11.30
CA LEU A 19 -2.13 4.53 -11.04
C LEU A 19 -1.91 3.28 -11.87
N LYS A 20 -1.56 3.43 -13.15
CA LYS A 20 -1.28 2.28 -14.03
C LYS A 20 -0.05 1.51 -13.57
N LYS A 21 1.00 2.21 -13.10
CA LYS A 21 2.20 1.57 -12.53
C LYS A 21 1.86 0.80 -11.26
N CYS A 22 1.13 1.41 -10.32
CA CYS A 22 0.69 0.75 -9.10
C CYS A 22 -0.24 -0.44 -9.39
N ALA A 23 -1.15 -0.33 -10.35
CA ALA A 23 -2.01 -1.44 -10.77
C ALA A 23 -1.20 -2.67 -11.23
N ARG A 24 -0.11 -2.44 -11.99
CA ARG A 24 0.78 -3.52 -12.44
C ARG A 24 1.55 -4.17 -11.28
N LEU A 25 1.89 -3.41 -10.25
CA LEU A 25 2.58 -3.92 -9.05
C LEU A 25 1.62 -4.68 -8.13
N ASN A 26 0.45 -4.09 -7.84
CA ASN A 26 -0.55 -4.67 -6.95
C ASN A 26 -1.17 -5.97 -7.51
N ASN A 27 -1.20 -6.13 -8.84
CA ASN A 27 -1.67 -7.37 -9.45
C ASN A 27 -0.70 -8.56 -9.25
N ARG A 28 0.54 -8.33 -8.80
CA ARG A 28 1.52 -9.39 -8.53
C ARG A 28 1.28 -9.99 -7.15
N LYS A 29 1.45 -11.31 -7.04
CA LYS A 29 1.35 -12.06 -5.78
C LYS A 29 2.60 -11.95 -4.89
N TYR A 30 3.68 -11.40 -5.45
CA TYR A 30 4.97 -11.25 -4.81
C TYR A 30 5.48 -9.82 -5.01
N ASP A 31 6.29 -9.37 -4.08
CA ASP A 31 7.09 -8.17 -4.21
C ASP A 31 8.45 -8.51 -4.80
N GLU A 32 8.99 -7.61 -5.61
CA GLU A 32 10.30 -7.75 -6.26
C GLU A 32 11.08 -6.45 -6.04
N ILE A 33 12.25 -6.56 -5.42
CA ILE A 33 13.15 -5.44 -5.19
C ILE A 33 14.57 -5.79 -5.66
N GLY A 34 15.28 -4.78 -6.16
CA GLY A 34 16.70 -4.88 -6.49
C GLY A 34 17.52 -4.28 -5.35
N ILE A 35 18.42 -5.07 -4.79
CA ILE A 35 19.27 -4.68 -3.65
C ILE A 35 20.76 -4.86 -3.96
N SER A 36 21.60 -4.21 -3.18
CA SER A 36 23.05 -4.43 -3.22
C SER A 36 23.39 -5.84 -2.71
N PRO A 37 24.38 -6.55 -3.29
CA PRO A 37 24.80 -7.87 -2.80
C PRO A 37 25.17 -7.90 -1.31
N LYS A 38 25.69 -6.78 -0.76
CA LYS A 38 26.06 -6.67 0.66
C LYS A 38 24.86 -6.74 1.62
N GLU A 39 23.67 -6.39 1.15
CA GLU A 39 22.46 -6.41 1.98
C GLU A 39 21.69 -7.73 1.84
N LEU A 40 22.12 -8.62 0.93
CA LEU A 40 21.39 -9.82 0.57
C LEU A 40 21.15 -10.73 1.78
N GLU A 41 22.16 -10.94 2.63
CA GLU A 41 22.06 -11.78 3.83
C GLU A 41 20.95 -11.26 4.78
N ASN A 42 20.90 -9.95 5.01
CA ASN A 42 19.89 -9.33 5.88
C ASN A 42 18.45 -9.54 5.37
N TYR A 43 18.25 -9.53 4.05
CA TYR A 43 16.93 -9.74 3.47
C TYR A 43 16.53 -11.22 3.43
N ILE A 44 17.50 -12.13 3.28
CA ILE A 44 17.24 -13.58 3.38
C ILE A 44 16.72 -13.93 4.77
N ASP A 45 17.31 -13.36 5.83
CA ASP A 45 16.85 -13.53 7.22
C ASP A 45 15.42 -13.01 7.46
N GLN A 46 15.00 -12.01 6.68
CA GLN A 46 13.64 -11.46 6.71
C GLN A 46 12.64 -12.27 5.87
N GLY A 47 13.05 -13.41 5.32
CA GLY A 47 12.20 -14.30 4.53
C GLY A 47 12.06 -13.90 3.05
N TRP A 48 12.99 -13.10 2.51
CA TRP A 48 13.07 -12.85 1.08
C TRP A 48 13.83 -13.97 0.38
N SER A 49 13.39 -14.34 -0.82
CA SER A 49 14.02 -15.36 -1.65
C SER A 49 14.80 -14.71 -2.80
N LEU A 50 16.02 -15.18 -3.04
CA LEU A 50 16.83 -14.74 -4.17
C LEU A 50 16.24 -15.26 -5.48
N LYS A 51 15.95 -14.36 -6.41
CA LYS A 51 15.45 -14.70 -7.75
C LYS A 51 16.56 -14.68 -8.79
N ARG A 52 17.44 -13.68 -8.71
CA ARG A 52 18.59 -13.53 -9.61
C ARG A 52 19.71 -12.78 -8.90
N GLU A 53 20.91 -13.32 -9.01
CA GLU A 53 22.13 -12.69 -8.51
C GLU A 53 22.90 -12.07 -9.69
N ASP A 54 23.14 -10.77 -9.66
CA ASP A 54 24.08 -10.11 -10.55
C ASP A 54 25.18 -9.41 -9.72
N VAL A 55 26.35 -9.21 -10.32
CA VAL A 55 27.55 -8.64 -9.66
C VAL A 55 27.28 -7.27 -9.01
N LYS A 56 26.39 -6.47 -9.61
CA LYS A 56 26.07 -5.11 -9.14
C LYS A 56 24.77 -5.03 -8.33
N SER A 57 23.82 -5.92 -8.58
CA SER A 57 22.53 -5.92 -7.92
C SER A 57 21.90 -7.30 -7.92
N SER A 58 21.37 -7.70 -6.77
CA SER A 58 20.59 -8.93 -6.65
C SER A 58 19.11 -8.60 -6.67
N ARG A 59 18.33 -9.34 -7.46
CA ARG A 59 16.88 -9.28 -7.41
C ARG A 59 16.37 -10.32 -6.43
N ILE A 60 15.67 -9.85 -5.42
CA ILE A 60 14.99 -10.67 -4.43
C ILE A 60 13.49 -10.52 -4.55
N THR A 61 12.78 -11.57 -4.14
CA THR A 61 11.33 -11.62 -4.14
C THR A 61 10.79 -12.13 -2.83
N ARG A 62 9.65 -11.60 -2.40
CA ARG A 62 8.92 -12.09 -1.23
C ARG A 62 7.46 -12.29 -1.58
N ASN A 63 6.88 -13.38 -1.11
CA ASN A 63 5.44 -13.58 -1.23
C ASN A 63 4.71 -12.60 -0.30
N LYS A 64 3.70 -11.93 -0.85
CA LYS A 64 2.85 -11.03 -0.07
C LYS A 64 2.05 -11.83 0.95
N ASP A 65 1.84 -11.24 2.10
CA ASP A 65 0.97 -11.82 3.11
C ASP A 65 -0.52 -11.72 2.69
N HIS A 66 -1.39 -12.49 3.34
CA HIS A 66 -2.81 -12.53 3.03
C HIS A 66 -3.48 -11.16 3.14
N GLU A 67 -3.14 -10.38 4.18
CA GLU A 67 -3.67 -9.04 4.38
C GLU A 67 -3.24 -8.06 3.27
N GLU A 68 -2.00 -8.19 2.82
CA GLU A 68 -1.45 -7.40 1.69
C GLU A 68 -2.17 -7.74 0.39
N LEU A 69 -2.36 -9.04 0.11
CA LEU A 69 -3.08 -9.50 -1.08
C LEU A 69 -4.53 -9.03 -1.10
N LEU A 70 -5.23 -9.06 0.04
CA LEU A 70 -6.61 -8.59 0.15
C LEU A 70 -6.69 -7.10 -0.16
N ARG A 71 -5.79 -6.31 0.43
CA ARG A 71 -5.68 -4.87 0.19
C ARG A 71 -5.41 -4.56 -1.28
N ASP A 72 -4.50 -5.30 -1.92
CA ASP A 72 -4.17 -5.10 -3.33
C ASP A 72 -5.35 -5.43 -4.25
N ARG A 73 -6.09 -6.52 -3.96
CA ARG A 73 -7.31 -6.88 -4.70
C ARG A 73 -8.38 -5.81 -4.57
N PHE A 74 -8.57 -5.29 -3.37
CA PHE A 74 -9.51 -4.20 -3.13
C PHE A 74 -9.08 -2.93 -3.88
N TRP A 75 -7.80 -2.57 -3.81
CA TRP A 75 -7.25 -1.45 -4.57
C TRP A 75 -7.48 -1.60 -6.07
N MET A 76 -7.24 -2.81 -6.61
CA MET A 76 -7.47 -3.15 -8.01
C MET A 76 -8.95 -3.07 -8.40
N LEU A 77 -9.87 -3.41 -7.50
CA LEU A 77 -11.30 -3.23 -7.72
C LEU A 77 -11.64 -1.74 -7.93
N LEU A 78 -11.10 -0.86 -7.07
CA LEU A 78 -11.29 0.57 -7.21
C LEU A 78 -10.68 1.14 -8.49
N PHE A 79 -9.48 0.68 -8.83
CA PHE A 79 -8.87 1.06 -10.10
C PHE A 79 -9.75 0.65 -11.30
N ARG A 80 -10.33 -0.56 -11.28
CA ARG A 80 -11.23 -1.06 -12.33
C ARG A 80 -12.56 -0.32 -12.39
N MET A 81 -13.05 0.20 -11.27
CA MET A 81 -14.23 1.06 -11.22
C MET A 81 -13.97 2.47 -11.79
N GLY A 82 -12.73 2.81 -12.14
CA GLY A 82 -12.40 4.09 -12.77
C GLY A 82 -12.19 5.25 -11.80
N TYR A 83 -11.90 4.97 -10.52
CA TYR A 83 -11.60 6.05 -9.57
C TYR A 83 -10.34 6.83 -9.99
N PRO A 84 -10.42 8.18 -10.09
CA PRO A 84 -9.34 9.00 -10.67
C PRO A 84 -8.16 9.22 -9.71
N LYS A 85 -8.33 8.90 -8.42
CA LYS A 85 -7.32 9.05 -7.38
C LYS A 85 -7.40 7.86 -6.43
N LEU A 86 -6.27 7.22 -6.15
CA LEU A 86 -6.19 6.13 -5.17
C LEU A 86 -4.99 6.34 -4.26
N SER A 87 -5.04 5.80 -3.05
CA SER A 87 -3.92 5.85 -2.11
C SER A 87 -2.88 4.79 -2.44
N ILE A 88 -1.58 5.11 -2.40
CA ILE A 88 -0.51 4.09 -2.56
C ILE A 88 -0.39 3.23 -1.30
N LYS A 89 -0.43 3.87 -0.12
CA LYS A 89 -0.17 3.21 1.16
C LYS A 89 -1.46 2.98 1.93
N PRO A 90 -1.54 1.91 2.74
CA PRO A 90 -2.63 1.74 3.70
C PRO A 90 -2.66 2.94 4.65
N LEU A 91 -3.80 3.59 4.72
CA LEU A 91 -4.04 4.66 5.67
C LEU A 91 -4.46 4.02 7.00
N HIS A 92 -3.59 4.18 7.98
CA HIS A 92 -3.93 3.87 9.36
C HIS A 92 -4.65 5.09 9.91
N ILE A 93 -5.93 4.92 10.24
CA ILE A 93 -6.68 5.95 10.94
C ILE A 93 -6.64 5.57 12.42
N GLU A 94 -6.02 6.44 13.19
CA GLU A 94 -6.13 6.44 14.63
C GLU A 94 -7.39 7.23 15.01
N TYR A 95 -8.24 6.67 15.84
CA TYR A 95 -9.41 7.38 16.34
C TYR A 95 -9.50 7.20 17.85
N SER A 96 -9.92 8.26 18.53
CA SER A 96 -10.21 8.23 19.96
C SER A 96 -11.56 7.57 20.20
N ARG A 97 -11.60 6.66 21.17
CA ARG A 97 -12.86 6.13 21.71
C ARG A 97 -13.37 7.04 22.82
N GLU A 98 -14.64 6.88 23.20
CA GLU A 98 -15.25 7.61 24.32
C GLU A 98 -14.50 7.38 25.64
N ASP A 99 -13.86 6.21 25.78
CA ASP A 99 -13.04 5.83 26.95
C ASP A 99 -11.63 6.46 26.96
N GLY A 100 -11.31 7.35 26.02
CA GLY A 100 -9.98 7.97 25.89
C GLY A 100 -8.87 7.05 25.34
N SER A 101 -9.17 5.78 25.05
CA SER A 101 -8.23 4.86 24.41
C SER A 101 -8.12 5.11 22.90
N THR A 102 -6.88 5.07 22.40
CA THR A 102 -6.60 5.22 20.96
C THR A 102 -6.72 3.88 20.25
N GLY A 103 -7.69 3.76 19.35
CA GLY A 103 -7.84 2.60 18.48
C GLY A 103 -7.17 2.82 17.13
N LYS A 104 -6.47 1.82 16.60
CA LYS A 104 -5.97 1.80 15.21
C LYS A 104 -6.94 1.00 14.34
N ARG A 105 -7.43 1.58 13.25
CA ARG A 105 -8.17 0.84 12.21
C ARG A 105 -7.55 1.07 10.85
N LEU A 106 -7.44 -0.01 10.08
CA LEU A 106 -7.12 0.06 8.67
C LEU A 106 -8.32 0.66 7.94
N PHE A 107 -8.18 1.86 7.38
CA PHE A 107 -9.24 2.48 6.60
C PHE A 107 -8.82 2.50 5.13
N LEU A 108 -9.53 1.71 4.33
CA LEU A 108 -9.44 1.82 2.89
C LEU A 108 -10.40 2.95 2.48
N LEU A 109 -9.85 4.09 2.06
CA LEU A 109 -10.63 5.28 1.70
C LEU A 109 -11.61 4.98 0.54
N LEU A 110 -12.84 4.58 0.87
CA LEU A 110 -13.98 4.66 -0.04
C LEU A 110 -14.82 5.92 0.20
N ARG A 111 -14.84 6.40 1.45
CA ARG A 111 -15.91 7.30 1.90
C ARG A 111 -15.76 8.74 1.40
N GLN A 112 -14.53 9.21 1.14
CA GLN A 112 -14.30 10.59 0.68
C GLN A 112 -14.55 10.76 -0.83
N ILE A 113 -14.34 9.71 -1.63
CA ILE A 113 -14.40 9.82 -3.10
C ILE A 113 -15.87 9.86 -3.58
N MET A 114 -16.79 9.20 -2.86
CA MET A 114 -18.21 9.19 -3.24
C MET A 114 -18.94 10.52 -3.02
N LYS A 115 -18.41 11.45 -2.20
CA LYS A 115 -19.05 12.76 -1.96
C LYS A 115 -18.78 13.82 -3.04
N ARG A 116 -17.97 13.51 -4.06
CA ARG A 116 -17.63 14.44 -5.15
C ARG A 116 -17.94 13.90 -6.55
N CYS A 117 -18.55 12.72 -6.66
CA CYS A 117 -18.83 12.05 -7.94
C CYS A 117 -20.33 11.85 -8.24
N PHE A 118 -21.22 12.54 -7.52
CA PHE A 118 -22.63 12.72 -7.87
C PHE A 118 -22.98 14.20 -7.80
#